data_AF-A0AAX3ZMR2-F1
#
_entry.id   AF-A0AAX3ZMR2-F1
#
_cell.length_a   1.000
_cell.length_b   1.000
_cell.length_c   1.000
_cell.angle_alpha   90.00
_cell.angle_beta   90.00
_cell.angle_gamma   90.00
#
_symmetry.space_group_name_H-M   'P 1'
#
loop_
_entity.id
_entity.type
_entity.pdbx_description
1 polymer ?
#
loop_
_entity_poly.entity_id
_entity_poly.type
_entity_poly.pdbx_seq_one_letter_code
_entity_poly.pdbx_strand_id
1 'polypeptide(L)'
;MRIDVRVGAEADELRSLHQWLGADREIRRSSSLTLQEKPPEPGQMGGLLDVIQLVTDNGWSAASFVVALAAWKRTRPQDPRIEIRRGDTVIILTQGSDTEIERVIRALETSTEDEAPGA
;
A
#
# COMPACT_ATOMS: atom_id res chain seq x y z
N MET A 1 -2.84 10.61 7.64
CA MET A 1 -3.70 9.77 6.77
C MET A 1 -3.28 8.30 6.91
N ARG A 2 -4.19 7.33 6.72
CA ARG A 2 -3.89 5.90 6.88
C ARG A 2 -4.09 5.15 5.55
N ILE A 3 -3.09 4.36 5.18
CA ILE A 3 -3.10 3.46 4.02
C ILE A 3 -2.81 2.05 4.51
N ASP A 4 -3.59 1.07 4.09
CA ASP A 4 -3.37 -0.34 4.35
C ASP A 4 -2.96 -1.02 3.04
N VAL A 5 -1.86 -1.76 3.03
CA VAL A 5 -1.35 -2.49 1.86
C VAL A 5 -1.40 -3.98 2.12
N ARG A 6 -1.96 -4.71 1.16
CA ARG A 6 -2.05 -6.15 1.15
C ARG A 6 -1.38 -6.69 -0.10
N VAL A 7 -0.78 -7.86 0.02
CA VAL A 7 -0.20 -8.57 -1.11
C VAL A 7 -0.95 -9.89 -1.21
N GLY A 8 -1.48 -10.21 -2.39
CA GLY A 8 -2.14 -11.47 -2.68
C GLY A 8 -1.16 -12.62 -2.84
N ALA A 9 -0.13 -12.68 -2.00
CA ALA A 9 0.91 -13.69 -1.97
C ALA A 9 1.12 -14.18 -0.53
N GLU A 10 2.13 -15.03 -0.33
CA GLU A 10 2.48 -15.56 0.99
C GLU A 10 2.88 -14.44 1.98
N ALA A 11 2.69 -14.67 3.28
CA ALA A 11 3.02 -13.72 4.34
C ALA A 11 4.48 -13.20 4.28
N ASP A 12 5.40 -14.00 3.73
CA ASP A 12 6.81 -13.65 3.57
C ASP A 12 7.01 -12.51 2.55
N GLU A 13 6.21 -12.46 1.48
CA GLU A 13 6.26 -11.38 0.49
C GLU A 13 5.83 -10.05 1.12
N LEU A 14 4.85 -10.07 2.01
CA LEU A 14 4.44 -8.86 2.72
C LEU A 14 5.53 -8.36 3.67
N ARG A 15 6.21 -9.26 4.40
CA ARG A 15 7.37 -8.88 5.23
C ARG A 15 8.50 -8.31 4.38
N SER A 16 8.77 -8.92 3.22
CA SER A 16 9.74 -8.43 2.24
C SER A 16 9.38 -7.05 1.72
N LEU A 17 8.10 -6.78 1.44
CA LEU A 17 7.62 -5.46 1.03
C LEU A 17 7.77 -4.43 2.17
N HIS A 18 7.40 -4.80 3.40
CA HIS A 18 7.56 -3.93 4.57
C HIS A 18 9.03 -3.53 4.77
N GLN A 19 9.95 -4.49 4.67
CA GLN A 19 11.38 -4.23 4.76
C GLN A 19 11.87 -3.32 3.62
N TRP A 20 11.39 -3.55 2.40
CA TRP A 20 11.72 -2.72 1.23
C TRP A 20 11.29 -1.27 1.41
N LEU A 21 10.02 -1.05 1.78
CA LEU A 21 9.48 0.29 2.02
C LEU A 21 10.20 0.98 3.19
N GLY A 22 10.58 0.22 4.22
CA GLY A 22 11.35 0.75 5.36
C GLY A 22 12.81 1.10 5.05
N ALA A 23 13.36 0.55 3.96
CA ALA A 23 14.68 0.91 3.46
C ALA A 23 14.67 2.21 2.62
N ASP A 24 13.51 2.62 2.12
CA ASP A 24 13.33 3.85 1.38
C ASP A 24 13.35 5.08 2.31
N ARG A 25 14.27 6.01 2.05
CA ARG A 25 14.47 7.18 2.92
C ARG A 25 13.32 8.18 2.86
N GLU A 26 12.68 8.33 1.71
CA GLU A 26 11.56 9.26 1.55
C GLU A 26 10.34 8.74 2.32
N ILE A 27 10.02 7.46 2.14
CA ILE A 27 8.90 6.82 2.85
C ILE A 27 9.15 6.85 4.35
N ARG A 28 10.34 6.47 4.81
CA ARG A 28 10.68 6.46 6.24
C ARG A 28 10.64 7.85 6.89
N ARG A 29 10.91 8.93 6.15
CA ARG A 29 10.86 10.30 6.69
C ARG A 29 9.45 10.85 6.80
N SER A 30 8.60 10.52 5.85
CA SER A 30 7.26 11.13 5.73
C SER A 30 6.12 10.20 6.15
N SER A 31 6.44 8.98 6.58
CA SER A 31 5.44 8.01 6.99
C SER A 31 5.97 6.95 7.95
N SER A 32 5.08 6.45 8.80
CA SER A 32 5.33 5.37 9.75
C SER A 32 4.73 4.06 9.23
N LEU A 33 5.59 3.08 8.96
CA LEU A 33 5.21 1.73 8.54
C LEU A 33 5.00 0.83 9.76
N THR A 34 3.93 0.05 9.76
CA THR A 34 3.64 -0.94 10.81
C THR A 34 3.03 -2.17 10.17
N LEU A 35 3.61 -3.34 10.43
CA LEU A 35 3.01 -4.61 10.05
C LEU A 35 1.90 -4.96 11.06
N GLN A 36 0.73 -5.32 10.56
CA GLN A 36 -0.41 -5.72 11.38
C GLN A 36 -0.90 -7.09 10.92
N GLU A 37 -1.00 -8.02 11.84
CA GLU A 37 -1.63 -9.32 11.62
C GLU A 37 -3.13 -9.14 11.86
N LYS A 38 -3.94 -9.12 10.80
CA LYS A 38 -5.38 -9.00 10.94
C LYS A 38 -5.98 -10.40 11.07
N PRO A 39 -6.77 -10.69 12.13
CA PRO A 39 -7.46 -11.96 12.24
C PRO A 39 -8.40 -12.15 11.03
N PRO A 40 -8.53 -13.37 10.49
CA PRO A 40 -9.43 -13.63 9.39
C PRO A 40 -10.87 -13.26 9.78
N GLU A 41 -11.62 -12.68 8.85
CA GLU A 41 -13.03 -12.39 9.07
C GLU A 41 -13.82 -13.71 9.20
N PRO A 42 -14.86 -13.76 10.05
CA PRO A 42 -15.62 -14.98 10.28
C PRO A 42 -16.26 -15.44 8.96
N GLY A 43 -15.80 -16.57 8.42
CA GLY A 43 -16.21 -17.11 7.12
C GLY A 43 -15.05 -17.37 6.15
N GLN A 44 -13.87 -16.82 6.42
CA GLN A 44 -12.66 -17.08 5.63
C GLN A 44 -11.87 -18.24 6.27
N MET A 45 -11.84 -19.40 5.60
CA MET A 45 -11.03 -20.54 6.05
C MET A 45 -9.54 -20.25 5.86
N GLY A 46 -8.83 -19.98 6.96
CA GLY A 46 -7.38 -20.17 7.08
C GLY A 46 -6.49 -18.93 6.86
N GLY A 47 -5.79 -18.54 7.93
CA GLY A 47 -4.63 -17.63 7.90
C GLY A 47 -4.89 -16.25 8.52
N LEU A 48 -3.97 -15.78 9.36
CA LEU A 48 -3.85 -14.36 9.67
C LEU A 48 -3.58 -13.63 8.35
N LEU A 49 -4.42 -12.65 8.02
CA LEU A 49 -4.16 -11.78 6.88
C LEU A 49 -3.18 -10.71 7.34
N ASP A 50 -1.92 -10.84 6.96
CA ASP A 50 -0.96 -9.77 7.20
C ASP A 50 -1.34 -8.54 6.34
N VAL A 51 -1.25 -7.35 6.94
CA VAL A 51 -1.46 -6.07 6.26
C VAL A 51 -0.38 -5.09 6.72
N ILE A 52 0.19 -4.34 5.77
CA ILE A 52 1.10 -3.23 6.10
C ILE A 52 0.26 -1.99 6.26
N GLN A 53 0.21 -1.46 7.47
CA GLN A 53 -0.37 -0.17 7.73
C GLN A 53 0.69 0.93 7.61
N LEU A 54 0.39 1.93 6.81
CA LEU A 54 1.18 3.13 6.64
C LEU A 54 0.40 4.33 7.18
N VAL A 55 0.99 5.02 8.15
CA VAL A 55 0.49 6.31 8.63
C VAL A 55 1.31 7.41 7.99
N THR A 56 0.67 8.25 7.19
CA THR A 56 1.30 9.32 6.42
C THR A 56 1.04 10.69 7.06
N ASP A 57 2.07 11.54 7.06
CA ASP A 57 2.01 12.93 7.53
C ASP A 57 1.79 13.91 6.35
N ASN A 58 1.60 15.21 6.64
CA ASN A 58 1.36 16.28 5.65
C ASN A 58 2.47 16.45 4.58
N GLY A 59 3.61 15.77 4.72
CA GLY A 59 4.73 15.80 3.76
C GLY A 59 4.92 14.48 3.00
N TRP A 60 3.93 13.60 2.99
CA TRP A 60 4.01 12.33 2.27
C TRP A 60 3.77 12.49 0.76
N SER A 61 4.53 11.72 -0.04
CA SER A 61 4.44 11.69 -1.50
C SER A 61 3.78 10.38 -1.95
N ALA A 62 2.57 10.48 -2.51
CA ALA A 62 1.89 9.35 -3.13
C ALA A 62 2.71 8.77 -4.28
N ALA A 63 3.35 9.63 -5.09
CA ALA A 63 4.20 9.23 -6.18
C ALA A 63 5.38 8.36 -5.71
N SER A 64 6.14 8.82 -4.71
CA SER A 64 7.30 8.07 -4.20
C SER A 64 6.87 6.70 -3.64
N PHE A 65 5.72 6.64 -2.96
CA PHE A 65 5.17 5.39 -2.44
C PHE A 65 4.77 4.39 -3.54
N VAL A 66 4.02 4.82 -4.55
CA VAL A 66 3.59 3.93 -5.64
C VAL A 66 4.77 3.48 -6.50
N VAL A 67 5.75 4.37 -6.72
CA VAL A 67 7.00 4.02 -7.41
C VAL A 67 7.78 2.97 -6.64
N ALA A 68 7.91 3.10 -5.31
CA ALA A 68 8.57 2.11 -4.47
C ALA A 68 7.86 0.74 -4.51
N LEU A 69 6.52 0.72 -4.52
CA LEU A 69 5.72 -0.50 -4.69
C LEU A 69 5.95 -1.16 -6.05
N ALA A 70 5.92 -0.38 -7.13
CA ALA A 70 6.17 -0.88 -8.48
C ALA A 70 7.60 -1.40 -8.63
N ALA A 71 8.58 -0.70 -8.05
CA ALA A 71 9.98 -1.13 -8.03
C ALA A 71 10.14 -2.46 -7.30
N TRP A 72 9.55 -2.60 -6.11
CA TRP A 72 9.55 -3.86 -5.36
C TRP A 72 8.93 -4.99 -6.16
N LYS A 73 7.75 -4.77 -6.75
CA LYS A 73 7.04 -5.75 -7.59
C LYS A 73 7.90 -6.22 -8.76
N ARG A 74 8.60 -5.30 -9.44
CA ARG A 74 9.54 -5.62 -10.53
C ARG A 74 10.74 -6.47 -10.09
N THR A 75 11.10 -6.45 -8.80
CA THR A 75 12.16 -7.35 -8.29
C THR A 75 11.68 -8.81 -8.17
N ARG A 76 10.37 -9.08 -8.29
CA ARG A 76 9.77 -10.40 -8.07
C ARG A 76 9.30 -11.02 -9.38
N PRO A 77 9.69 -12.27 -9.69
CA PRO A 77 9.29 -12.94 -10.92
C PRO A 77 7.81 -13.35 -10.95
N GLN A 78 7.19 -13.49 -9.77
CA GLN A 78 5.80 -13.92 -9.61
C GLN A 78 4.77 -12.80 -9.83
N ASP A 79 5.22 -11.56 -10.04
CA ASP A 79 4.37 -10.38 -10.26
C ASP A 79 3.17 -10.31 -9.29
N PRO A 80 3.40 -10.23 -7.96
CA PRO A 80 2.33 -10.39 -6.99
C PRO A 80 1.30 -9.25 -7.10
N ARG A 81 0.02 -9.59 -6.93
CA ARG A 81 -1.07 -8.59 -6.90
C ARG A 81 -0.97 -7.79 -5.59
N ILE A 82 -0.90 -6.47 -5.69
CA ILE A 82 -0.85 -5.59 -4.52
C ILE A 82 -2.17 -4.84 -4.43
N GLU A 83 -2.81 -4.90 -3.27
CA GLU A 83 -4.03 -4.16 -2.95
C GLU A 83 -3.69 -3.05 -1.97
N ILE A 84 -4.03 -1.82 -2.34
CA ILE A 84 -3.77 -0.60 -1.59
C ILE A 84 -5.12 -0.04 -1.19
N ARG A 85 -5.39 0.00 0.10
CA ARG A 85 -6.63 0.52 0.66
C ARG A 85 -6.36 1.83 1.40
N ARG A 86 -7.12 2.86 1.09
CA ARG A 86 -7.05 4.17 1.72
C ARG A 86 -8.45 4.60 2.12
N GLY A 87 -8.79 4.48 3.39
CA GLY A 87 -10.17 4.68 3.86
C GLY A 87 -11.12 3.70 3.15
N ASP A 88 -12.11 4.23 2.46
CA ASP A 88 -13.08 3.48 1.65
C ASP A 88 -12.59 3.17 0.23
N THR A 89 -11.53 3.83 -0.23
CA THR A 89 -10.98 3.62 -1.57
C THR A 89 -10.06 2.40 -1.58
N VAL A 90 -10.38 1.40 -2.41
CA VAL A 90 -9.52 0.24 -2.67
C VAL A 90 -8.96 0.34 -4.08
N ILE A 91 -7.64 0.38 -4.20
CA ILE A 91 -6.91 0.41 -5.46
C ILE A 91 -6.09 -0.87 -5.58
N ILE A 92 -6.07 -1.48 -6.76
CA ILE A 92 -5.33 -2.72 -6.99
C ILE A 92 -4.25 -2.44 -8.04
N LEU A 93 -3.00 -2.70 -7.69
CA LEU A 93 -1.86 -2.68 -8.60
C LEU A 93 -1.63 -4.11 -9.13
N THR A 94 -1.86 -4.30 -10.42
CA THR A 94 -1.79 -5.62 -11.05
C THR A 94 -0.58 -5.77 -11.94
N GLN A 95 -0.34 -4.85 -12.88
CA GLN A 95 0.70 -4.98 -13.91
C GLN A 95 1.89 -4.06 -13.66
N GLY A 96 1.74 -3.01 -12.85
CA GLY A 96 2.81 -2.05 -12.59
C GLY A 96 3.26 -1.29 -13.84
N SER A 97 2.37 -1.16 -14.84
CA SER A 97 2.57 -0.32 -16.02
C SER A 97 2.54 1.16 -15.63
N ASP A 98 3.24 2.02 -16.37
CA ASP A 98 3.34 3.45 -16.07
C ASP A 98 1.96 4.12 -15.97
N THR A 99 1.04 3.78 -16.87
CA THR A 99 -0.35 4.27 -16.82
C THR A 99 -1.12 3.79 -15.58
N GLU A 100 -0.88 2.55 -15.12
CA GLU A 100 -1.50 2.02 -13.90
C GLU A 100 -0.94 2.76 -12.67
N ILE A 101 0.38 2.96 -12.63
CA ILE A 101 1.07 3.72 -11.59
C ILE A 101 0.51 5.14 -11.49
N GLU A 102 0.43 5.87 -12.60
CA GLU A 102 -0.12 7.24 -12.63
C GLU A 102 -1.57 7.30 -12.15
N ARG A 103 -2.39 6.32 -12.54
CA ARG A 103 -3.78 6.22 -12.07
C ARG A 103 -3.84 5.98 -10.56
N VAL A 104 -2.99 5.11 -10.03
CA VAL A 104 -2.95 4.80 -8.59
C VAL A 104 -2.51 6.03 -7.80
N ILE A 105 -1.47 6.75 -8.26
CA ILE A 105 -0.99 7.99 -7.64
C ILE A 105 -2.14 9.01 -7.55
N ARG A 106 -2.79 9.28 -8.69
CA ARG A 106 -3.91 10.21 -8.75
C ARG A 106 -5.05 9.82 -7.81
N ALA A 107 -5.40 8.53 -7.76
CA ALA A 107 -6.47 8.04 -6.87
C ALA A 107 -6.13 8.26 -5.38
N LEU A 108 -4.86 8.09 -5.00
CA LEU A 108 -4.39 8.33 -3.63
C LEU A 108 -4.37 9.82 -3.26
N GLU A 109 -4.07 10.70 -4.22
CA GLU A 109 -4.10 12.16 -4.05
C GLU A 109 -5.53 12.71 -3.97
N THR A 110 -6.42 12.34 -4.90
CA THR A 110 -7.81 12.82 -4.94
C THR A 110 -8.61 12.44 -3.70
N SER A 111 -8.33 11.26 -3.13
CA SER A 111 -9.03 10.85 -1.90
C SER A 111 -8.64 11.71 -0.67
N THR A 112 -7.61 12.57 -0.77
CA THR A 112 -7.24 13.55 0.27
C THR A 112 -8.14 14.77 0.28
N GLU A 113 -8.78 15.06 -0.85
CA GLU A 113 -9.68 16.21 -1.00
C GLU A 113 -11.12 15.90 -0.56
N ASP A 114 -11.50 14.61 -0.50
CA ASP A 114 -12.86 14.17 -0.12
C ASP A 114 -13.12 14.21 1.40
N GLU A 115 -12.07 14.32 2.23
CA GLU A 115 -12.13 14.53 3.69
C GLU A 115 -12.25 16.02 4.06
N ALA A 116 -13.07 16.76 3.32
CA ALA A 116 -13.53 18.10 3.73
C ALA A 116 -15.05 18.03 3.95
N PRO A 117 -15.53 17.87 5.20
CA PRO A 117 -16.95 18.03 5.46
C PRO A 117 -17.32 19.50 5.25
N GLY A 118 -18.50 19.71 4.68
CA GLY A 118 -19.02 21.02 4.34
C GLY A 118 -19.14 22.00 5.51
N ALA A 119 -19.10 23.28 5.12
CA ALA A 119 -19.77 24.47 5.65
C ALA A 119 -19.71 24.76 7.16
#